data_AF-A0A3D1MC62-F1
#
_entry.id   AF-A0A3D1MC62-F1
#
_cell.length_a   1.000
_cell.length_b   1.000
_cell.length_c   1.000
_cell.angle_alpha   90.00
_cell.angle_beta   90.00
_cell.angle_gamma   90.00
#
_symmetry.space_group_name_H-M   'P 1'
#
loop_
_entity.id
_entity.type
_entity.pdbx_description
1 polymer ?
#
loop_
_entity_poly.entity_id
_entity_poly.type
_entity_poly.pdbx_seq_one_letter_code
_entity_poly.pdbx_strand_id
1 'polypeptide(L)' 'MDRAFQLAELGKPYIRSNPAVGCVIIHKDTIIGEGYHKEFGGPHAEIHAISSVQSVDMDKLKEATFYV' A
#
# COMPACT_ATOMS: atom_id res chain seq x y z
N MET A 1 -1.28 10.05 6.18
CA MET A 1 -1.76 10.14 4.78
C MET A 1 -0.62 10.48 3.81
N ASP A 2 0.24 11.46 4.12
CA ASP A 2 1.38 11.86 3.26
C ASP A 2 2.23 10.71 2.74
N ARG A 3 2.46 9.68 3.56
CA ARG A 3 3.20 8.49 3.15
C ARG A 3 2.53 7.72 2.00
N ALA A 4 1.21 7.63 1.96
CA ALA A 4 0.48 6.99 0.85
C ALA A 4 0.67 7.77 -0.46
N PHE A 5 0.63 9.11 -0.42
CA PHE A 5 0.94 9.93 -1.59
C PHE A 5 2.38 9.75 -2.06
N GLN A 6 3.35 9.73 -1.14
CA GLN A 6 4.76 9.46 -1.48
C GLN A 6 4.95 8.11 -2.17
N LEU A 7 4.24 7.07 -1.70
CA LEU A 7 4.25 5.75 -2.32
C LEU A 7 3.61 5.77 -3.72
N ALA A 8 2.49 6.50 -3.89
CA ALA A 8 1.83 6.65 -5.19
C ALA A 8 2.74 7.26 -6.25
N GLU A 9 3.57 8.24 -5.88
CA GLU A 9 4.54 8.89 -6.78
C GLU A 9 5.51 7.90 -7.44
N LEU A 10 5.86 6.81 -6.74
CA LEU A 10 6.78 5.78 -7.24
C LEU A 10 6.22 5.00 -8.45
N GLY A 11 4.89 4.94 -8.59
CA GLY A 11 4.22 4.23 -9.68
C GLY A 11 4.07 5.04 -10.97
N LYS A 12 4.14 6.37 -10.89
CA LYS A 12 3.82 7.28 -12.01
C LYS A 12 4.48 6.94 -13.36
N PRO A 13 5.76 6.54 -13.43
CA PRO A 13 6.40 6.22 -14.72
C PRO A 13 5.83 4.98 -15.42
N TYR A 14 5.08 4.12 -14.71
CA TYR A 14 4.79 2.75 -15.14
C TYR A 14 3.29 2.40 -15.27
N ILE A 15 2.40 3.28 -14.81
CA ILE A 15 0.96 3.00 -14.65
C ILE A 15 0.07 3.45 -15.84
N ARG A 16 0.64 4.11 -16.86
CA ARG A 16 -0.08 4.57 -18.07
C ARG A 16 -1.38 5.32 -17.74
N SER A 17 -2.54 4.77 -18.11
CA SER A 17 -3.86 5.38 -17.88
C SER A 17 -4.43 5.08 -16.49
N ASN A 18 -3.79 4.21 -15.71
CA ASN A 18 -4.22 3.91 -14.34
C ASN A 18 -3.78 5.05 -13.40
N PRO A 19 -4.57 5.34 -12.35
CA PRO A 19 -4.20 6.35 -11.36
C PRO A 19 -3.00 5.90 -10.52
N ALA A 20 -2.22 6.87 -10.06
CA ALA A 20 -1.18 6.65 -9.07
C ALA A 20 -1.84 6.43 -7.71
N VAL A 21 -1.65 5.27 -7.12
CA VAL A 21 -2.24 4.88 -5.83
C VAL A 21 -1.15 4.33 -4.93
N GLY A 22 -1.13 4.78 -3.68
CA GLY A 22 -0.31 4.23 -2.60
C GLY A 22 -1.20 3.77 -1.47
N CYS A 23 -0.72 2.83 -0.65
CA CYS A 23 -1.48 2.29 0.46
C CYS A 23 -0.54 2.09 1.65
N VAL A 24 -0.99 2.51 2.84
CA VAL A 24 -0.29 2.33 4.12
C VAL A 24 -1.24 1.65 5.09
N ILE A 25 -0.76 0.58 5.73
CA ILE A 25 -1.50 -0.20 6.71
C ILE A 25 -0.95 0.13 8.10
N ILE A 26 -1.80 0.63 8.98
CA ILE A 26 -1.43 1.04 10.34
C ILE A 26 -2.21 0.20 11.35
N HIS A 27 -1.51 -0.34 12.36
CA HIS A 27 -2.12 -0.98 13.53
C HIS A 27 -1.47 -0.43 14.80
N LYS A 28 -2.28 0.15 15.70
CA LYS A 28 -1.81 0.78 16.95
C LYS A 28 -0.62 1.74 16.73
N ASP A 29 -0.85 2.72 15.86
CA ASP A 29 0.13 3.77 15.48
C ASP A 29 1.43 3.25 14.83
N THR A 30 1.49 1.97 14.48
CA THR A 30 2.63 1.34 13.82
C THR A 30 2.28 1.01 12.38
N ILE A 31 3.11 1.44 11.43
CA ILE A 31 3.01 1.00 10.04
C ILE A 31 3.45 -0.47 9.98
N ILE A 32 2.56 -1.34 9.53
CA ILE A 32 2.83 -2.79 9.39
C ILE A 32 2.90 -3.23 7.93
N GLY A 33 2.50 -2.37 6.98
CA GLY A 33 2.60 -2.66 5.55
C GLY A 33 2.49 -1.41 4.68
N GLU A 34 3.16 -1.43 3.54
CA GLU A 34 3.21 -0.35 2.55
C GLU A 34 3.19 -0.90 1.13
N GLY A 35 2.45 -0.24 0.24
CA GLY A 35 2.35 -0.64 -1.15
C GLY A 35 1.99 0.52 -2.07
N TYR A 36 2.22 0.34 -3.36
CA TYR A 36 1.79 1.25 -4.41
C TYR A 36 1.51 0.47 -5.69
N HIS A 37 0.68 1.02 -6.57
CA HIS A 37 0.42 0.43 -7.88
C HIS A 37 1.66 0.60 -8.77
N LYS A 38 2.33 -0.52 -9.07
CA LYS A 38 3.68 -0.50 -9.68
C LYS A 38 3.68 -0.46 -11.20
N GLU A 39 2.65 -0.99 -11.84
CA GLU A 39 2.63 -1.16 -13.29
C GLU A 39 1.20 -1.27 -13.84
N PHE A 40 1.01 -0.82 -15.08
CA PHE A 40 -0.28 -0.90 -15.77
C PHE A 40 -0.81 -2.34 -15.85
N GLY A 41 -2.02 -2.56 -15.34
CA GLY A 41 -2.67 -3.88 -15.32
C GLY A 41 -2.18 -4.81 -14.21
N GLY A 42 -1.21 -4.37 -13.38
CA GLY A 42 -0.74 -5.12 -12.21
C GLY A 42 -1.67 -5.00 -10.99
N PRO A 43 -1.30 -5.63 -9.87
CA PRO A 43 -2.06 -5.53 -8.62
C PRO A 43 -2.20 -4.09 -8.13
N HIS A 44 -3.31 -3.80 -7.45
CA HIS A 44 -3.49 -2.50 -6.81
C HIS A 44 -2.56 -2.32 -5.59
N ALA A 45 -2.46 -1.09 -5.10
CA ALA A 45 -1.56 -0.72 -3.99
C ALA A 45 -1.82 -1.53 -2.72
N GLU A 46 -3.09 -1.85 -2.44
CA GLU A 46 -3.56 -2.58 -1.26
C GLU A 46 -3.01 -4.01 -1.22
N ILE A 47 -2.96 -4.68 -2.37
CA ILE A 47 -2.40 -6.05 -2.47
C ILE A 47 -0.90 -6.02 -2.19
N HIS A 48 -0.19 -5.03 -2.73
CA HIS A 48 1.22 -4.86 -2.44
C HIS A 48 1.46 -4.51 -0.96
N ALA A 49 0.60 -3.68 -0.36
CA ALA A 49 0.69 -3.32 1.06
C ALA A 49 0.48 -4.54 1.96
N ILE A 50 -0.56 -5.34 1.72
CA ILE A 50 -0.82 -6.59 2.45
C ILE A 50 0.33 -7.57 2.28
N SER A 51 0.86 -7.70 1.06
CA SER A 51 1.99 -8.60 0.77
C SER A 51 3.30 -8.17 1.44
N SER A 52 3.43 -6.90 1.83
CA SER A 52 4.59 -6.39 2.57
C SER A 52 4.51 -6.63 4.08
N VAL A 53 3.34 -7.04 4.60
CA VAL A 53 3.14 -7.29 6.03
C VAL A 53 3.92 -8.53 6.45
N GLN A 54 4.64 -8.41 7.56
CA GLN A 54 5.39 -9.55 8.12
C GLN A 54 4.43 -10.66 8.57
N SER A 55 4.86 -11.92 8.44
CA SER A 55 4.04 -13.07 8.80
C SER A 55 3.55 -13.05 10.25
N VAL A 56 4.39 -12.57 11.19
CA VAL A 56 4.06 -12.39 12.62
C VAL A 56 2.94 -11.35 12.85
N ASP A 57 2.72 -10.47 11.88
CA ASP A 57 1.79 -9.34 11.98
C ASP A 57 0.51 -9.55 11.16
N MET A 58 0.38 -10.69 10.47
CA MET A 58 -0.78 -10.98 9.61
C MET A 58 -2.11 -10.93 10.36
N ASP A 59 -2.16 -11.39 11.61
CA ASP A 59 -3.38 -11.35 12.41
C ASP A 59 -3.82 -9.92 12.75
N LYS A 60 -2.88 -8.97 12.81
CA LYS A 60 -3.17 -7.55 13.10
C LYS A 60 -3.98 -6.88 11.99
N LEU A 61 -4.00 -7.45 10.78
CA LEU A 61 -4.77 -6.91 9.64
C LEU A 61 -6.27 -6.81 9.94
N LYS A 62 -6.80 -7.67 10.81
CA LYS A 62 -8.22 -7.68 11.21
C LYS A 62 -8.63 -6.40 11.95
N GLU A 63 -7.68 -5.74 12.59
CA GLU A 63 -7.89 -4.52 13.40
C GLU A 63 -7.14 -3.31 12.81
N ALA A 64 -6.51 -3.46 11.65
CA ALA A 64 -5.69 -2.42 11.05
C ALA A 64 -6.54 -1.37 10.30
N THR A 65 -6.01 -0.15 10.19
CA THR A 65 -6.55 0.92 9.37
C THR A 65 -5.74 1.04 8.09
N PHE A 66 -6.42 1.16 6.96
CA PHE A 66 -5.82 1.35 5.64
C PHE A 66 -5.99 2.81 5.22
N TYR A 67 -4.89 3.44 4.82
CA TYR A 67 -4.89 4.74 4.16
C TYR A 67 -4.51 4.53 2.70
N VAL A 68 -5.43 4.85 1.79
CA VAL A 68 -5.29 4.71 0.33
C VAL A 68 -5.49 6.06 -0.35
#